data_AF-A0A150GSH9-F1
#
_entry.id   AF-A0A150GSH9-F1
#
_cell.length_a   1.000
_cell.length_b   1.000
_cell.length_c   1.000
_cell.angle_alpha   90.00
_cell.angle_beta   90.00
_cell.angle_gamma   90.00
#
_symmetry.space_group_name_H-M   'P 1'
#
loop_
_entity.id
_entity.type
_entity.pdbx_description
1 polymer ?
#
loop_
_entity_poly.entity_id
_entity_poly.type
_entity_poly.pdbx_seq_one_letter_code
_entity_poly.pdbx_strand_id
1 'polypeptide(L)'
;MQALQNNNVPYADHGVEVLYRFANFDPFKRAQYFGRSLDLGQFERFRRVMHSPYYATLLDNSGWEMLSTLQVDEGSWCVRVRVHDTHRLEERTYSITMLQRLGGIYDGFWYTDRWVCENQDVRKLWAD
;
A
#
# COMPACT_ATOMS: atom_id res chain seq x y z
N MET A 1 26.07 -9.74 -3.88
CA MET A 1 26.11 -11.02 -3.14
C MET A 1 25.55 -10.87 -1.72
N GLN A 2 26.06 -9.97 -0.86
CA GLN A 2 25.51 -9.78 0.50
C GLN A 2 24.04 -9.33 0.53
N ALA A 3 23.61 -8.46 -0.37
CA ALA A 3 22.22 -7.99 -0.43
C ALA A 3 21.17 -9.10 -0.72
N LEU A 4 21.60 -10.25 -1.24
CA LEU A 4 20.71 -11.39 -1.52
C LEU A 4 20.65 -12.40 -0.36
N GLN A 5 21.50 -12.26 0.66
CA GLN A 5 21.64 -13.26 1.73
C GLN A 5 20.37 -13.46 2.54
N ASN A 6 19.54 -12.41 2.65
CA ASN A 6 18.28 -12.43 3.41
C ASN A 6 17.08 -12.11 2.51
N ASN A 7 17.17 -12.38 1.21
CA ASN A 7 16.11 -12.05 0.25
C ASN A 7 14.74 -12.61 0.64
N ASN A 8 14.72 -13.74 1.36
CA ASN A 8 13.51 -14.45 1.77
C ASN A 8 13.14 -14.24 3.25
N VAL A 9 13.88 -13.40 3.98
CA VAL A 9 13.61 -13.10 5.40
C VAL A 9 13.29 -11.61 5.51
N PRO A 10 11.99 -11.24 5.47
CA PRO A 10 11.59 -9.83 5.57
C PRO A 10 11.89 -9.28 6.97
N TYR A 11 12.40 -8.06 7.04
CA TYR A 11 12.54 -7.32 8.31
C TYR A 11 11.23 -6.58 8.64
N ALA A 12 11.15 -6.04 9.87
CA ALA A 12 10.01 -5.23 10.29
C ALA A 12 9.77 -4.07 9.30
N ASP A 13 8.52 -3.89 8.88
CA ASP A 13 8.09 -2.87 7.89
C ASP A 13 8.53 -3.12 6.44
N HIS A 14 9.17 -4.25 6.12
CA HIS A 14 9.50 -4.59 4.73
C HIS A 14 8.27 -4.56 3.81
N GLY A 15 7.12 -5.06 4.29
CA GLY A 15 5.85 -4.99 3.56
C GLY A 15 5.34 -3.57 3.33
N VAL A 16 5.53 -2.67 4.30
CA VAL A 16 5.17 -1.24 4.18
C VAL A 16 6.02 -0.58 3.12
N GLU A 17 7.31 -0.90 3.04
CA GLU A 17 8.18 -0.38 1.98
C GLU A 17 7.81 -0.90 0.60
N VAL A 18 7.49 -2.18 0.48
CA VAL A 18 7.02 -2.76 -0.79
C VAL A 18 5.76 -2.04 -1.23
N LEU A 19 4.78 -1.88 -0.34
CA LEU A 19 3.55 -1.16 -0.64
C LEU A 19 3.82 0.30 -1.06
N TYR A 20 4.72 0.99 -0.36
CA TYR A 20 5.11 2.37 -0.69
C TYR A 20 5.73 2.50 -2.10
N ARG A 21 6.48 1.51 -2.57
CA ARG A 21 7.07 1.51 -3.94
C ARG A 21 6.03 1.35 -5.04
N PHE A 22 4.98 0.58 -4.76
CA PHE A 22 3.90 0.36 -5.70
C PHE A 22 2.75 1.35 -5.54
N ALA A 23 2.82 2.27 -4.59
CA ALA A 23 1.89 3.37 -4.49
C ALA A 23 2.14 4.38 -5.63
N ASN A 24 1.05 4.86 -6.23
CA ASN A 24 1.02 5.78 -7.36
C ASN A 24 1.42 7.20 -6.93
N PHE A 25 2.68 7.34 -6.51
CA PHE A 25 3.28 8.63 -6.18
C PHE A 25 3.93 9.26 -7.43
N ASP A 26 3.92 10.59 -7.50
CA ASP A 26 4.53 11.36 -8.58
C ASP A 26 6.07 11.18 -8.59
N PRO A 27 6.67 10.53 -9.61
CA PRO A 27 8.11 10.26 -9.67
C PRO A 27 8.98 11.50 -9.88
N PHE A 28 8.38 12.67 -10.16
CA PHE A 28 9.09 13.93 -10.30
C PHE A 28 9.20 14.72 -8.99
N LYS A 29 8.54 14.26 -7.91
CA LYS A 29 8.76 14.70 -6.52
C LYS A 29 9.40 13.55 -5.73
N ARG A 30 10.62 13.77 -5.21
CA ARG A 30 11.60 12.74 -4.85
C ARG A 30 11.20 11.83 -3.68
N ALA A 31 10.78 10.59 -3.90
CA ALA A 31 11.02 9.49 -2.96
C ALA A 31 11.81 8.36 -3.63
N GLN A 32 12.87 7.87 -3.01
CA GLN A 32 13.83 7.03 -3.71
C GLN A 32 14.52 6.14 -2.66
N TYR A 33 14.27 4.82 -2.65
CA TYR A 33 14.70 3.91 -1.57
C TYR A 33 15.66 2.84 -2.13
N PHE A 34 16.80 2.64 -1.46
CA PHE A 34 18.04 1.97 -1.92
C PHE A 34 18.95 2.78 -2.86
N GLY A 35 19.22 4.06 -2.53
CA GLY A 35 20.49 4.70 -2.91
C GLY A 35 20.41 5.90 -3.84
N ARG A 36 19.22 6.41 -4.11
CA ARG A 36 19.03 7.78 -4.63
C ARG A 36 17.97 8.47 -3.72
N SER A 37 17.86 9.80 -3.70
CA SER A 37 16.94 10.76 -3.01
C SER A 37 15.56 10.36 -2.42
N LEU A 38 15.54 10.13 -1.12
CA LEU A 38 14.36 9.85 -0.28
C LEU A 38 13.51 11.10 0.07
N ASP A 39 12.18 11.00 0.01
CA ASP A 39 11.24 11.86 0.76
C ASP A 39 10.97 11.15 2.09
N LEU A 40 11.92 11.22 3.02
CA LEU A 40 11.75 10.60 4.33
C LEU A 40 10.48 11.11 5.03
N GLY A 41 10.05 12.35 4.76
CA GLY A 41 8.81 12.89 5.31
C GLY A 41 7.57 12.15 4.82
N GLN A 42 7.48 11.87 3.51
CA GLN A 42 6.33 11.15 2.95
C GLN A 42 6.36 9.67 3.31
N PHE A 43 7.53 9.03 3.34
CA PHE A 43 7.62 7.64 3.79
C PHE A 43 7.24 7.51 5.27
N GLU A 44 7.76 8.36 6.16
CA GLU A 44 7.39 8.32 7.58
C GLU A 44 5.93 8.67 7.82
N ARG A 45 5.35 9.56 7.01
CA ARG A 45 3.90 9.81 7.03
C ARG A 45 3.12 8.57 6.58
N PHE A 46 3.52 7.95 5.47
CA PHE A 46 2.90 6.74 4.94
C PHE A 46 2.97 5.59 5.95
N ARG A 47 4.15 5.35 6.52
CA ARG A 47 4.40 4.38 7.59
C ARG A 47 3.47 4.64 8.78
N ARG A 48 3.36 5.90 9.26
CA ARG A 48 2.43 6.25 10.34
C ARG A 48 0.97 5.96 10.00
N VAL A 49 0.54 6.24 8.77
CA VAL A 49 -0.82 5.90 8.31
C VAL A 49 -1.05 4.39 8.33
N MET A 50 -0.07 3.59 7.88
CA MET A 50 -0.17 2.13 7.91
C MET A 50 -0.29 1.56 9.33
N HIS A 51 0.32 2.19 10.32
CA HIS A 51 0.16 1.82 11.73
C HIS A 51 -1.09 2.40 12.41
N SER A 52 -1.90 3.20 11.71
CA SER A 52 -3.14 3.72 12.28
C SER A 52 -4.19 2.60 12.45
N PRO A 53 -5.19 2.77 13.35
CA PRO A 53 -6.21 1.74 13.59
C PRO A 53 -6.96 1.28 12.33
N TYR A 54 -7.03 2.10 11.28
CA TYR A 54 -7.70 1.74 10.03
C TYR A 54 -6.89 0.78 9.16
N TYR A 55 -5.55 0.80 9.27
CA TYR A 55 -4.65 0.06 8.39
C TYR A 55 -3.78 -0.95 9.13
N ALA A 56 -3.75 -0.91 10.47
CA ALA A 56 -2.95 -1.81 11.29
C ALA A 56 -3.31 -3.29 11.09
N THR A 57 -4.56 -3.60 10.71
CA THR A 57 -5.03 -4.95 10.37
C THR A 57 -4.38 -5.49 9.08
N LEU A 58 -3.70 -4.66 8.28
CA LEU A 58 -2.92 -5.11 7.12
C LEU A 58 -1.53 -5.62 7.53
N LEU A 59 -1.04 -5.14 8.67
CA LEU A 59 0.30 -5.45 9.16
C LEU A 59 0.23 -6.71 10.01
N ASP A 60 1.01 -7.72 9.63
CA ASP A 60 1.05 -9.02 10.34
C ASP A 60 -0.31 -9.73 10.38
N ASN A 61 -1.09 -9.58 9.30
CA ASN A 61 -2.40 -10.21 9.19
C ASN A 61 -2.29 -11.73 9.03
N SER A 62 -3.31 -12.45 9.49
CA SER A 62 -3.38 -13.91 9.39
C SER A 62 -3.92 -14.38 8.04
N GLY A 63 -4.54 -13.49 7.27
CA GLY A 63 -5.01 -13.77 5.92
C GLY A 63 -5.97 -12.72 5.39
N TRP A 64 -6.39 -12.93 4.15
CA TRP A 64 -7.35 -12.08 3.45
C TRP A 64 -8.19 -12.89 2.48
N GLU A 65 -9.37 -12.37 2.15
CA GLU A 65 -10.27 -12.90 1.14
C GLU A 65 -10.71 -11.79 0.17
N MET A 66 -10.80 -12.12 -1.11
CA MET A 66 -11.35 -11.22 -2.11
C MET A 66 -12.87 -11.26 -2.06
N LEU A 67 -13.50 -10.12 -1.82
CA LEU A 67 -14.96 -9.99 -1.79
C LEU A 67 -15.53 -9.68 -3.18
N SER A 68 -14.89 -8.77 -3.91
CA SER A 68 -15.33 -8.38 -5.26
C SER A 68 -14.23 -7.70 -6.06
N THR A 69 -14.43 -7.64 -7.38
CA THR A 69 -13.59 -6.90 -8.33
C THR A 69 -14.47 -6.07 -9.24
N LEU A 70 -14.02 -4.87 -9.60
CA LEU A 70 -14.69 -3.95 -10.50
C LEU A 70 -13.66 -3.31 -11.44
N GLN A 71 -13.85 -3.46 -12.74
CA GLN A 71 -13.12 -2.63 -13.71
C GLN A 71 -13.74 -1.24 -13.70
N VAL A 72 -12.98 -0.25 -13.26
CA VAL A 72 -13.45 1.14 -13.19
C VAL A 72 -13.26 1.82 -14.55
N ASP A 73 -12.17 1.51 -15.25
CA ASP A 73 -11.83 2.02 -16.58
C ASP A 73 -10.83 1.07 -17.29
N GLU A 74 -10.45 1.36 -18.54
CA GLU A 74 -9.54 0.54 -19.37
C GLU A 74 -8.19 0.26 -18.68
N GLY A 75 -7.68 1.20 -17.88
CA GLY A 75 -6.46 1.07 -17.08
C GLY A 75 -6.69 1.10 -15.57
N SER A 76 -7.90 0.85 -15.08
CA SER A 76 -8.24 1.02 -13.66
C SER A 76 -9.10 -0.12 -13.12
N TRP A 77 -8.68 -0.69 -12.00
CA TRP A 77 -9.40 -1.74 -11.29
C TRP A 77 -9.59 -1.38 -9.82
N CYS A 78 -10.76 -1.71 -9.28
CA CYS A 78 -11.03 -1.65 -7.86
C CYS A 78 -11.26 -3.07 -7.35
N VAL A 79 -10.50 -3.48 -6.35
CA VAL A 79 -10.65 -4.77 -5.68
C VAL A 79 -11.08 -4.51 -4.25
N ARG A 80 -12.09 -5.25 -3.81
CA ARG A 80 -12.56 -5.21 -2.43
C ARG A 80 -12.08 -6.46 -1.72
N VAL A 81 -11.35 -6.29 -0.63
CA VAL A 81 -10.77 -7.39 0.16
C VAL A 81 -11.19 -7.27 1.62
N ARG A 82 -11.46 -8.41 2.25
CA ARG A 82 -11.54 -8.50 3.71
C ARG A 82 -10.23 -9.06 4.22
N VAL A 83 -9.65 -8.40 5.20
CA VAL A 83 -8.41 -8.82 5.86
C VAL A 83 -8.74 -9.16 7.29
N HIS A 84 -8.22 -10.28 7.77
CA HIS A 84 -8.42 -10.76 9.13
C HIS A 84 -7.09 -10.96 9.84
N ASP A 85 -7.04 -10.51 11.08
CA ASP A 85 -5.92 -10.71 11.99
C ASP A 85 -6.43 -11.54 13.18
N THR A 86 -6.06 -12.81 13.21
CA THR A 86 -6.46 -13.74 14.28
C THR A 86 -5.72 -13.49 15.59
N HIS A 87 -4.58 -12.78 15.56
CA HIS A 87 -3.84 -12.40 16.76
C HIS A 87 -4.51 -11.25 17.50
N ARG A 88 -5.02 -10.27 16.74
CA ARG A 88 -5.73 -9.10 17.31
C ARG A 88 -7.24 -9.26 17.39
N LEU A 89 -7.79 -10.35 16.82
CA LEU A 89 -9.23 -10.58 16.69
C LEU A 89 -9.93 -9.42 15.98
N GLU A 90 -9.27 -8.87 14.95
CA GLU A 90 -9.79 -7.77 14.14
C GLU A 90 -10.01 -8.21 12.70
N GLU A 91 -11.08 -7.68 12.09
CA GLU A 91 -11.31 -7.78 10.66
C GLU A 91 -11.64 -6.41 10.08
N ARG A 92 -11.16 -6.15 8.86
CA ARG A 92 -11.45 -4.92 8.13
C ARG A 92 -11.62 -5.19 6.65
N THR A 93 -12.50 -4.41 6.03
CA THR A 93 -12.71 -4.44 4.58
C THR A 93 -12.06 -3.22 3.95
N TYR A 94 -11.35 -3.44 2.84
CA TYR A 94 -10.65 -2.41 2.09
C TYR A 94 -11.10 -2.42 0.64
N SER A 95 -11.29 -1.23 0.08
CA SER A 95 -11.33 -1.02 -1.36
C SER A 95 -9.95 -0.53 -1.83
N ILE A 96 -9.34 -1.26 -2.75
CA ILE A 96 -8.02 -0.98 -3.31
C ILE A 96 -8.21 -0.65 -4.79
N THR A 97 -7.94 0.60 -5.15
CA THR A 97 -7.92 1.03 -6.55
C THR A 97 -6.50 0.91 -7.08
N MET A 98 -6.36 0.21 -8.20
CA MET A 98 -5.12 0.04 -8.94
C MET A 98 -5.23 0.73 -10.29
N LEU A 99 -4.14 1.37 -10.71
CA LEU A 99 -4.00 2.02 -12.01
C LEU A 99 -2.85 1.40 -12.79
N GLN A 100 -3.07 1.17 -14.07
CA GLN A 100 -2.03 0.81 -15.01
C GLN A 100 -1.38 2.07 -15.56
N ARG A 101 -0.04 2.11 -15.49
CA ARG A 101 0.72 3.21 -16.05
C ARG A 101 0.87 3.03 -17.56
N LEU A 102 0.51 4.05 -18.32
CA LEU A 102 0.63 4.06 -19.78
C LEU A 102 1.78 4.99 -20.19
N GLY A 103 2.71 4.46 -20.95
CA GLY A 103 3.89 5.15 -21.48
C GLY A 103 5.06 5.31 -20.51
N GLY A 104 6.23 5.59 -21.08
CA GLY A 104 7.49 5.76 -20.35
C GLY A 104 8.14 4.43 -19.93
N ILE A 105 9.11 4.49 -19.02
CA ILE A 105 9.91 3.33 -18.59
C ILE A 105 9.14 2.33 -17.71
N TYR A 106 7.93 2.69 -17.29
CA TYR A 106 7.05 1.90 -16.44
C TYR A 106 5.73 1.57 -17.15
N ASP A 107 5.72 1.60 -18.48
CA ASP A 107 4.55 1.26 -19.28
C ASP A 107 4.07 -0.17 -18.97
N GLY A 108 2.76 -0.31 -18.77
CA GLY A 108 2.09 -1.56 -18.44
C GLY A 108 2.14 -1.96 -16.95
N PHE A 109 2.92 -1.28 -16.11
CA PHE A 109 3.00 -1.60 -14.68
C PHE A 109 1.74 -1.15 -13.93
N TRP A 110 1.33 -1.96 -12.95
CA TRP A 110 0.22 -1.63 -12.06
C TRP A 110 0.72 -1.00 -10.77
N TYR A 111 0.03 0.06 -10.37
CA TYR A 111 0.28 0.79 -9.13
C TYR A 111 -0.98 0.83 -8.30
N THR A 112 -0.82 0.82 -7.00
CA THR A 112 -1.85 1.16 -6.04
C THR A 112 -2.11 2.66 -6.11
N ASP A 113 -3.29 3.06 -6.55
CA ASP A 113 -3.70 4.47 -6.52
C ASP A 113 -4.28 4.88 -5.16
N ARG A 114 -5.17 4.04 -4.62
CA ARG A 114 -5.87 4.37 -3.38
C ARG A 114 -6.20 3.13 -2.57
N TRP A 115 -6.09 3.27 -1.26
CA TRP A 115 -6.68 2.37 -0.28
C TRP A 115 -7.74 3.12 0.50
N VAL A 116 -8.88 2.48 0.69
CA VAL A 116 -9.97 2.99 1.54
C VAL A 116 -10.40 1.87 2.47
N CYS A 117 -10.14 2.03 3.77
CA CYS A 117 -10.78 1.20 4.77
C CYS A 117 -12.27 1.56 4.83
N GLU A 118 -13.14 0.58 4.78
CA GLU A 118 -14.57 0.83 4.95
C GLU A 118 -14.85 1.38 6.34
N ASN A 119 -15.85 2.26 6.44
CA ASN A 119 -16.20 3.01 7.64
C ASN A 119 -15.09 3.95 8.15
N GLN A 120 -14.05 4.22 7.36
CA GLN A 120 -13.11 5.28 7.63
C GLN A 120 -13.76 6.65 7.34
N ASP A 121 -13.87 7.48 8.38
CA ASP A 121 -14.27 8.88 8.20
C ASP A 121 -13.11 9.66 7.58
N VAL A 122 -13.16 9.83 6.25
CA VAL A 122 -12.15 10.55 5.45
C VAL A 122 -11.95 12.00 5.91
N ARG A 123 -12.89 12.59 6.68
CA ARG A 123 -12.76 13.95 7.22
C ARG A 123 -11.76 14.03 8.39
N LYS A 124 -11.43 12.90 9.02
CA LYS A 124 -10.47 12.84 10.15
C LYS A 124 -9.03 12.58 9.73
N LEU A 125 -8.74 12.36 8.44
CA LEU A 125 -7.39 12.04 7.94
C LEU A 125 -6.52 13.29 7.65
N TRP A 126 -7.14 14.47 7.58
CA TRP A 126 -6.49 15.74 7.21
C TRP A 126 -6.65 16.83 8.27
N ALA A 127 -7.22 16.49 9.42
CA ALA A 127 -7.26 17.36 10.57
C ALA A 127 -6.00 17.10 11.41
N ASP A 128 -4.89 17.66 10.96
CA ASP A 128 -3.73 18.16 11.72
C ASP A 128 -2.74 18.81 10.74
#